data_AF-A0A2M8GG66-F1
#
_entry.id   AF-A0A2M8GG66-F1
#
_cell.length_a   1.000
_cell.length_b   1.000
_cell.length_c   1.000
_cell.angle_alpha   90.00
_cell.angle_beta   90.00
_cell.angle_gamma   90.00
#
_symmetry.space_group_name_H-M   'P 1'
#
loop_
_entity.id
_entity.type
_entity.pdbx_description
1 polymer ?
#
loop_
_entity_poly.entity_id
_entity_poly.type
_entity_poly.pdbx_seq_one_letter_code
_entity_poly.pdbx_strand_id
1 'polypeptide(L)' 'MATIVKKQPGQTEDQLIAQFRKKVLIDDVLGELKKREFYVPPSRQKYEKRKSGKKPSR' A
#
# COMPACT_ATOMS: atom_id res chain seq x y z
N MET A 1 -3.79 -3.21 9.55
CA MET A 1 -2.92 -3.15 10.75
C MET A 1 -2.18 -1.83 10.70
N ALA A 2 -1.88 -1.20 11.84
CA ALA A 2 -1.12 0.06 11.84
C ALA A 2 0.36 -0.24 11.59
N THR A 3 1.00 0.47 10.66
CA THR A 3 2.44 0.37 10.42
C THR A 3 3.19 1.13 11.53
N ILE A 4 3.88 0.41 12.41
CA ILE A 4 4.62 0.99 13.54
C ILE A 4 6.12 0.89 13.28
N VAL A 5 6.84 1.99 13.45
CA VAL A 5 8.30 2.04 13.41
C VAL A 5 8.81 2.67 14.70
N LYS A 6 9.76 2.00 15.37
CA LYS A 6 10.41 2.48 16.58
C LYS A 6 11.83 2.91 16.25
N LYS A 7 12.21 4.11 16.71
CA LYS A 7 13.55 4.66 16.55
C LYS A 7 14.59 3.79 17.26
N GLN A 8 15.68 3.46 16.57
CA GLN A 8 16.81 2.75 17.16
C GLN A 8 17.85 3.74 17.71
N PRO A 9 18.62 3.38 18.75
CA PRO A 9 19.71 4.21 19.24
C PRO A 9 20.75 4.44 18.13
N GLY A 10 21.15 5.70 17.91
CA GLY A 10 22.08 6.09 16.85
C GLY A 10 21.44 6.34 15.47
N GLN A 11 20.13 6.15 15.33
CA GLN A 11 19.41 6.40 14.09
C GLN A 11 19.06 7.89 13.93
N THR A 12 19.34 8.46 12.76
CA THR A 12 18.90 9.81 12.43
C THR A 12 17.40 9.85 12.13
N GLU A 13 16.79 11.02 12.25
CA GLU A 13 15.34 11.19 12.02
C GLU A 13 14.95 10.92 10.56
N ASP A 14 15.79 11.32 9.61
CA ASP A 14 15.59 11.04 8.18
C ASP A 14 15.57 9.55 7.87
N GLN A 15 16.45 8.78 8.51
CA GLN A 15 16.48 7.32 8.35
C GLN A 15 15.23 6.66 8.91
N LEU A 16 14.69 7.18 10.02
CA LEU A 16 13.43 6.72 10.59
C LEU A 16 12.26 6.99 9.65
N ILE A 17 12.17 8.20 9.10
CA ILE A 17 11.14 8.59 8.13
C ILE A 17 11.23 7.72 6.87
N ALA A 18 12.44 7.47 6.36
CA ALA A 18 12.65 6.62 5.19
C ALA A 18 12.18 5.18 5.43
N GLN A 19 12.47 4.61 6.60
CA GLN A 19 12.00 3.28 6.98
C GLN A 19 10.47 3.22 7.09
N PHE A 20 9.85 4.24 7.69
CA PHE A 20 8.39 4.34 7.75
C PHE A 20 7.77 4.39 6.35
N ARG A 21 8.28 5.26 5.48
CA ARG A 21 7.82 5.35 4.08
C ARG A 21 7.92 4.01 3.36
N LYS A 22 9.05 3.29 3.51
CA LYS A 22 9.23 1.95 2.93
C LYS A 22 8.18 0.96 3.43
N LYS A 23 7.94 0.88 4.75
CA LYS A 23 6.92 -0.04 5.28
C LYS A 23 5.51 0.30 4.82
N VAL A 24 5.15 1.58 4.78
CA VAL A 24 3.82 2.04 4.29
C VAL A 24 3.59 1.64 2.84
N LEU A 25 4.64 1.70 2.00
CA LEU A 25 4.58 1.25 0.61
C LEU A 25 4.43 -0.27 0.50
N ILE A 26 5.18 -1.03 1.30
CA ILE A 26 5.12 -2.50 1.32
C ILE A 26 3.72 -2.97 1.75
N ASP A 27 3.15 -2.32 2.77
CA ASP A 27 1.84 -2.65 3.31
C ASP A 27 0.67 -2.17 2.41
N ASP A 28 0.95 -1.51 1.27
CA ASP A 28 -0.03 -0.91 0.34
C ASP A 28 -1.16 -0.11 1.04
N VAL A 29 -0.84 0.55 2.15
CA VAL A 29 -1.84 1.23 3.01
C VAL A 29 -2.63 2.27 2.21
N LEU A 30 -1.93 3.02 1.36
CA LEU A 30 -2.53 4.04 0.51
C LEU A 30 -3.44 3.42 -0.57
N GLY A 31 -3.08 2.28 -1.13
CA GLY A 31 -3.90 1.56 -2.10
C GLY A 31 -5.16 0.98 -1.47
N GLU A 32 -5.06 0.45 -0.25
CA GLU A 32 -6.23 -0.02 0.51
C GLU A 32 -7.19 1.11 0.87
N LEU A 33 -6.68 2.26 1.31
CA LEU A 33 -7.52 3.42 1.64
C LEU A 33 -8.31 3.89 0.42
N LYS A 34 -7.68 4.01 -0.74
CA LYS A 34 -8.37 4.38 -1.99
C LYS A 34 -9.44 3.37 -2.41
N LYS A 35 -9.21 2.06 -2.18
CA LYS A 35 -10.21 1.02 -2.46
C LYS A 35 -11.43 1.10 -1.53
N ARG A 36 -11.26 1.67 -0.33
CA ARG A 36 -12.32 1.85 0.68
C ARG A 36 -12.99 3.22 0.65
N GLU A 37 -12.37 4.20 -0.02
CA GLU A 37 -12.88 5.56 -0.15
C GLU A 37 -14.29 5.61 -0.74
N PHE A 38 -14.56 4.73 -1.72
CA PHE A 38 -15.87 4.60 -2.34
C PHE A 38 -16.35 3.16 -2.30
N TYR A 39 -17.65 2.97 -2.10
CA TYR A 39 -18.25 1.65 -2.25
C TYR A 39 -18.15 1.20 -3.71
N VAL A 40 -17.51 0.05 -3.92
CA VAL A 40 -17.43 -0.62 -5.22
C VAL A 40 -18.14 -1.96 -5.12
N PRO A 41 -19.18 -2.22 -5.93
CA PRO A 41 -19.87 -3.51 -5.93
C PRO A 41 -18.89 -4.68 -6.17
N PRO A 42 -19.09 -5.84 -5.53
CA PRO A 42 -18.19 -7.00 -5.68
C PRO A 42 -18.00 -7.45 -7.13
N SER A 43 -19.03 -7.28 -7.97
CA SER A 43 -18.98 -7.56 -9.41
C SER A 43 -17.93 -6.71 -10.12
N ARG A 44 -17.91 -5.40 -9.85
CA ARG A 44 -16.94 -4.45 -10.43
C ARG A 44 -15.52 -4.71 -9.92
N GLN A 45 -15.37 -5.06 -8.64
CA GLN A 45 -14.06 -5.46 -8.09
C GLN A 45 -13.48 -6.70 -8.80
N LYS A 46 -14.32 -7.72 -9.05
CA LYS A 46 -13.92 -8.94 -9.78
C LYS A 46 -13.54 -8.63 -11.23
N TYR A 47 -14.26 -7.74 -11.89
CA TYR A 47 -13.94 -7.28 -13.24
C TYR A 47 -12.59 -6.57 -13.30
N GLU A 48 -12.35 -5.58 -12.43
CA GLU A 48 -11.08 -4.84 -12.38
C GLU A 48 -9.89 -5.75 -12.08
N LYS A 49 -10.04 -6.72 -11.15
CA LYS A 49 -8.99 -7.70 -10.85
C LYS A 49 -8.63 -8.60 -12.05
N ARG A 50 -9.62 -8.97 -12.87
CA ARG A 50 -9.40 -9.76 -14.10
C ARG A 50 -8.73 -8.91 -15.20
N LYS A 51 -9.13 -7.63 -15.29
CA LYS A 51 -8.56 -6.67 -16.25
C LYS A 51 -7.10 -6.33 -15.92
N SER A 52 -6.77 -6.16 -14.64
CA SER A 52 -5.39 -5.87 -14.21
C SER A 52 -4.46 -7.08 -14.30
N GLY A 53 -4.98 -8.32 -14.20
CA GLY A 53 -4.21 -9.56 -14.32
C GLY A 53 -3.74 -9.92 -15.74
N LYS A 54 -4.13 -9.15 -16.78
CA LYS A 54 -3.74 -9.40 -18.17
C LYS A 54 -3.52 -8.10 -18.93
N LYS A 55 -2.30 -7.61 -18.91
CA LYS A 55 -1.64 -7.22 -20.17
C LYS A 55 -0.36 -8.03 -20.26
N PRO A 56 -0.22 -8.99 -21.20
CA PRO A 56 1.11 -9.46 -21.55
C PRO A 56 1.86 -8.22 -22.03
N SER A 57 2.93 -7.84 -21.33
CA SER A 57 3.93 -6.96 -21.89
C SER A 57 4.42 -7.63 -23.18
N ARG A 58 4.04 -7.07 -24.33
CA ARG A 58 4.71 -7.36 -25.60
C ARG A 58 6.08 -6.73 -25.57
#